data_AF-A0A239NFU6-F1
#
_entry.id   AF-A0A239NFU6-F1
#
_cell.length_a   1.000
_cell.length_b   1.000
_cell.length_c   1.000
_cell.angle_alpha   90.00
_cell.angle_beta   90.00
_cell.angle_gamma   90.00
#
_symmetry.space_group_name_H-M   'P 1'
#
loop_
_entity.id
_entity.type
_entity.pdbx_description
1 polymer ?
#
loop_
_entity_poly.entity_id
_entity_poly.type
_entity_poly.pdbx_seq_one_letter_code
_entity_poly.pdbx_strand_id
1 'polypeptide(L)' 'MTGNRWRVGFEGGDTIEADLVIGADGINSRTRPAITDEVPAYTGVTFIAGEISHPSPGSYAAEIVG' A
#
# COMPACT_ATOMS: atom_id res chain seq x y z
N MET A 1 -29.79 -4.01 -21.52
CA MET A 1 -29.05 -2.83 -21.03
C MET A 1 -28.21 -3.29 -19.85
N THR A 2 -26.89 -3.10 -19.93
CA THR A 2 -25.82 -3.77 -19.17
C THR A 2 -25.78 -3.31 -17.71
N GLY A 3 -26.58 -3.92 -16.85
CA GLY A 3 -26.54 -3.67 -15.41
C GLY A 3 -25.46 -4.52 -14.75
N ASN A 4 -24.36 -3.87 -14.33
CA ASN A 4 -23.37 -4.27 -13.31
C ASN A 4 -21.94 -3.83 -13.69
N ARG A 5 -21.73 -2.52 -13.90
CA ARG A 5 -20.38 -1.94 -14.01
C ARG A 5 -20.04 -1.20 -12.72
N TRP A 6 -18.80 -1.27 -12.32
CA TRP A 6 -18.24 -0.54 -11.19
C TRP A 6 -17.90 0.88 -11.62
N ARG A 7 -18.31 1.83 -10.79
CA ARG A 7 -17.91 3.23 -10.90
C ARG A 7 -16.73 3.49 -9.99
N VAL A 8 -15.58 3.87 -10.57
CA VAL A 8 -14.36 4.19 -9.82
C VAL A 8 -14.12 5.69 -9.88
N GLY A 9 -14.14 6.34 -8.72
CA GLY A 9 -13.81 7.75 -8.58
C GLY A 9 -12.32 7.94 -8.29
N PHE A 10 -11.71 8.91 -8.94
CA PHE A 10 -10.33 9.32 -8.71
C PHE A 10 -10.29 10.64 -7.95
N GLU A 11 -9.13 10.92 -7.34
CA GLU A 11 -8.85 12.25 -6.83
C GLU A 11 -8.91 13.28 -7.98
N GLY A 12 -9.53 14.43 -7.73
CA GLY A 12 -9.81 15.44 -8.77
C GLY A 12 -11.22 15.34 -9.41
N GLY A 13 -12.00 14.31 -9.07
CA GLY A 13 -13.41 14.21 -9.45
C GLY A 13 -13.68 13.41 -10.74
N ASP A 14 -12.63 13.01 -11.45
CA ASP A 14 -12.75 12.11 -12.60
C ASP A 14 -13.31 10.75 -12.19
N THR A 15 -14.05 10.13 -13.11
CA THR A 15 -14.72 8.85 -12.88
C THR A 15 -14.63 7.97 -14.11
N ILE A 16 -14.43 6.67 -13.90
CA ILE A 16 -14.52 5.65 -14.95
C ILE A 16 -15.55 4.58 -14.60
N GLU A 17 -16.00 3.85 -15.62
CA GLU A 17 -16.86 2.67 -15.49
C GLU A 17 -16.10 1.43 -15.97
N ALA A 18 -16.07 0.36 -15.16
CA ALA A 18 -15.33 -0.88 -15.45
C ALA A 18 -16.16 -2.12 -15.10
N ASP A 19 -16.00 -3.19 -15.86
CA ASP A 19 -16.70 -4.47 -15.60
C ASP A 19 -16.02 -5.26 -14.46
N LEU A 20 -14.72 -5.04 -14.24
CA LEU A 20 -13.93 -5.61 -13.14
C LEU A 20 -12.99 -4.56 -12.55
N VAL A 21 -12.88 -4.52 -11.22
CA VAL A 21 -11.94 -3.69 -10.47
C VAL A 21 -11.06 -4.59 -9.61
N ILE A 22 -9.74 -4.36 -9.65
CA ILE A 22 -8.76 -5.07 -8.81
C ILE A 22 -8.17 -4.08 -7.82
N GLY A 23 -8.46 -4.26 -6.53
CA GLY A 23 -7.92 -3.45 -5.44
C GLY A 23 -6.47 -3.83 -5.10
N ALA A 24 -5.51 -3.18 -5.75
CA ALA A 24 -4.07 -3.35 -5.51
C ALA A 24 -3.44 -2.12 -4.82
N ASP A 25 -4.18 -1.47 -3.91
CA ASP A 25 -3.88 -0.16 -3.31
C ASP A 25 -3.22 -0.24 -1.92
N GLY A 26 -2.66 -1.39 -1.54
CA GLY A 26 -1.82 -1.56 -0.36
C GLY A 26 -2.58 -1.66 0.97
N ILE A 27 -1.85 -1.53 2.09
CA ILE A 27 -2.37 -1.83 3.43
C ILE A 27 -3.51 -0.90 3.86
N ASN A 28 -3.41 0.39 3.51
CA ASN A 28 -4.41 1.43 3.79
C ASN A 28 -5.47 1.53 2.69
N SER A 29 -5.85 0.38 2.13
CA SER A 29 -6.75 0.27 0.99
C SER A 29 -8.05 1.05 1.18
N ARG A 30 -8.38 1.89 0.20
CA ARG A 30 -9.70 2.53 0.07
C ARG A 30 -10.69 1.62 -0.67
N THR A 31 -10.20 0.60 -1.38
CA THR A 31 -11.05 -0.34 -2.12
C THR A 31 -11.57 -1.49 -1.26
N ARG A 32 -10.87 -1.87 -0.18
CA ARG A 32 -11.23 -2.97 0.73
C ARG A 32 -12.67 -2.92 1.27
N PRO A 33 -13.23 -1.76 1.69
CA PRO A 33 -14.60 -1.68 2.22
C PRO A 33 -15.70 -2.14 1.24
N ALA A 34 -15.41 -2.20 -0.06
CA ALA A 34 -16.36 -2.75 -1.03
C ALA A 34 -16.53 -4.28 -0.89
N ILE A 35 -15.63 -4.96 -0.18
CA ILE A 35 -15.59 -6.42 0.01
C ILE A 35 -15.74 -6.80 1.49
N THR A 36 -15.12 -6.05 2.41
CA THR A 36 -15.11 -6.35 3.84
C THR A 36 -14.81 -5.11 4.68
N ASP A 37 -15.37 -5.06 5.89
CA ASP A 37 -15.12 -4.00 6.89
C ASP A 37 -13.85 -4.26 7.74
N GLU A 38 -13.14 -5.37 7.49
CA GLU A 38 -11.91 -5.70 8.21
C GLU A 38 -10.82 -4.64 8.01
N VAL A 39 -10.16 -4.28 9.12
CA VAL A 39 -9.08 -3.28 9.14
C VAL A 39 -7.76 -3.90 9.59
N PRO A 40 -6.60 -3.39 9.10
CA PRO A 40 -5.30 -3.86 9.56
C PRO A 40 -5.15 -3.68 11.08
N ALA A 41 -4.70 -4.73 11.77
CA ALA A 41 -4.37 -4.67 13.19
C ALA A 41 -2.86 -4.62 13.37
N TYR A 42 -2.41 -3.85 14.36
CA TYR A 42 -1.01 -3.86 14.78
C TYR A 42 -0.65 -5.23 15.36
N THR A 43 0.45 -5.82 14.89
CA THR A 43 0.85 -7.19 15.24
C THR A 43 1.62 -7.27 16.56
N GLY A 44 1.95 -6.14 17.19
CA GLY A 44 2.88 -6.09 18.32
C GLY A 44 4.35 -5.92 17.92
N VAL A 45 4.67 -5.94 16.62
CA VAL A 45 6.03 -5.82 16.08
C VAL A 45 6.18 -4.56 15.22
N THR A 46 7.25 -3.80 15.47
CA THR A 46 7.64 -2.65 14.63
C THR A 46 8.97 -2.95 13.95
N PHE A 47 9.01 -2.76 12.64
CA PHE A 47 10.25 -2.79 11.86
C PHE A 47 10.78 -1.36 11.70
N ILE A 48 12.09 -1.20 11.88
CA ILE A 48 12.82 0.03 11.55
C ILE A 48 13.81 -0.33 10.44
N ALA A 49 13.76 0.42 9.35
CA ALA A 49 14.68 0.27 8.23
C ALA A 49 15.38 1.60 7.96
N GLY A 50 16.62 1.52 7.51
CA GLY A 50 17.43 2.66 7.11
C GLY A 50 18.45 2.23 6.08
N GLU A 51 18.92 3.20 5.30
CA GLU A 51 19.97 3.00 4.30
C GLU A 51 21.13 3.94 4.64
N ILE A 52 22.35 3.42 4.54
CA ILE A 52 23.58 4.19 4.73
C ILE A 52 24.35 4.12 3.42
N SER A 53 24.28 5.19 2.62
CA SER A 53 24.86 5.20 1.27
C SER A 53 26.39 5.16 1.26
N HIS A 54 27.03 5.71 2.31
CA HIS A 54 28.49 5.79 2.42
C HIS A 54 28.94 5.54 3.86
N PRO A 55 28.90 4.28 4.33
CA PRO A 55 29.35 3.98 5.68
C PRO A 55 30.86 4.20 5.76
N SER A 56 31.32 4.88 6.82
CA SER A 56 32.77 5.08 7.02
C SER A 56 33.46 3.72 7.19
N PRO A 57 34.64 3.50 6.58
CA PRO A 57 35.38 2.25 6.77
C PRO A 57 35.61 1.94 8.26
N GLY A 58 35.30 0.71 8.67
CA GLY A 58 35.41 0.27 10.07
C GLY A 58 34.33 0.80 11.02
N SER A 59 33.28 1.46 10.50
CA SER A 59 32.12 1.81 11.32
C SER A 59 31.21 0.59 11.54
N TYR A 60 30.50 0.56 12.67
CA TYR A 60 29.49 -0.46 12.96
C TYR A 60 28.41 -0.55 11.86
N ALA A 61 28.07 0.59 11.27
CA ALA A 61 27.22 0.67 10.09
C ALA A 61 27.79 -0.14 8.90
N ALA A 62 29.09 -0.03 8.61
CA ALA A 62 29.73 -0.81 7.54
C ALA A 62 29.72 -2.32 7.81
N GLU A 63 29.72 -2.73 9.08
CA GLU A 63 29.72 -4.15 9.48
C GLU A 63 28.31 -4.77 9.46
N ILE A 64 27.28 -3.99 9.80
CA ILE A 64 25.89 -4.46 9.83
C ILE A 64 25.17 -4.32 8.48
N VAL A 65 25.48 -3.26 7.74
CA VAL A 65 24.83 -2.95 6.44
C VAL A 65 25.63 -3.53 5.26
N GLY A 66 26.81 -4.12 5.54
CA GLY A 66 27.68 -4.77 4.54
C GLY A 66 27.03 -5.96 3.84
#